data_AF-A0A5M9QND4-F1
#
_entry.id   AF-A0A5M9QND4-F1
#
_cell.length_a   1.000
_cell.length_b   1.000
_cell.length_c   1.000
_cell.angle_alpha   90.00
_cell.angle_beta   90.00
_cell.angle_gamma   90.00
#
_symmetry.space_group_name_H-M   'P 1'
#
loop_
_entity.id
_entity.type
_entity.pdbx_description
1 polymer ?
#
loop_
_entity_poly.entity_id
_entity_poly.type
_entity_poly.pdbx_seq_one_letter_code
_entity_poly.pdbx_strand_id
1 'polypeptide(L)'
;MRESQKVAAKPKPQKIDKIALIVRPESPELADACKEVIAIFERFGVEVCVLESSVASLGLDPRLACKESELGERAQALVSLGGDGTLISAVRKSLGLGLPVLGINMGRLGFLTAIKPSELEEFVPLLKSGGYVIDSHHLLQGLLVDSVLGEQFDKIENFVKGTDRESANLPQNFQNLQSPTATPRILEEENQAENETQTELESSFKKADSSNAQIFNESAKDSRICDEKSLLCERTQGRILGVCNRRARDAIKDLSRKAESTSEQPAQETPSPFYVLNEILITKKDISGMTKIYATINNEHFHTYRADGLIIATPTGSSAYNISAGGSLVHPQCRVILLTPICAHSLTQRPIIISDNFCLQFSVEEDSVIMLDGQERIDFRKGDTLFVQGSFPIQLIQHPKRSYFAVLEEKFGLGGKQV
;
A
#
# COMPACT_ATOMS: atom_id res chain seq x y z
N MET A 1 16.36 -31.55 -22.38
CA MET A 1 15.69 -32.43 -21.39
C MET A 1 14.57 -31.61 -20.79
N ARG A 2 13.32 -32.05 -20.89
CA ARG A 2 12.17 -31.33 -20.32
C ARG A 2 12.11 -31.69 -18.84
N GLU A 3 12.58 -30.82 -17.97
CA GLU A 3 12.19 -30.89 -16.56
C GLU A 3 10.68 -30.68 -16.51
N SER A 4 9.97 -31.76 -16.21
CA SER A 4 8.58 -31.75 -15.84
C SER A 4 8.42 -30.81 -14.64
N GLN A 5 7.96 -29.58 -14.88
CA GLN A 5 7.46 -28.68 -13.85
C GLN A 5 6.44 -29.47 -13.02
N LYS A 6 6.80 -29.85 -11.79
CA LYS A 6 5.85 -30.36 -10.81
C LYS A 6 4.91 -29.20 -10.53
N VAL A 7 3.72 -29.22 -11.12
CA VAL A 7 2.64 -28.30 -10.74
C VAL A 7 2.44 -28.51 -9.23
N ALA A 8 2.76 -27.49 -8.43
CA ALA A 8 2.53 -27.53 -6.99
C ALA A 8 1.08 -27.97 -6.75
N ALA A 9 0.89 -28.98 -5.88
CA ALA A 9 -0.44 -29.51 -5.62
C ALA A 9 -1.35 -28.37 -5.15
N LYS A 10 -2.52 -28.20 -5.79
CA LYS A 10 -3.48 -27.17 -5.37
C LYS A 10 -3.78 -27.36 -3.87
N PRO A 11 -3.73 -26.28 -3.06
CA PRO A 11 -4.05 -26.37 -1.65
C PRO A 11 -5.46 -26.96 -1.49
N LYS A 12 -5.57 -27.97 -0.64
CA LYS A 12 -6.84 -28.66 -0.42
C LYS A 12 -7.71 -27.83 0.54
N PRO A 13 -9.00 -27.63 0.23
CA PRO A 13 -9.95 -27.05 1.16
C PRO A 13 -9.92 -27.81 2.50
N GLN A 14 -9.95 -27.05 3.59
CA GLN A 14 -9.99 -27.58 4.94
C GLN A 14 -11.31 -27.18 5.60
N LYS A 15 -11.68 -27.88 6.67
CA LYS A 15 -12.83 -27.49 7.47
C LYS A 15 -12.54 -26.17 8.19
N ILE A 16 -13.45 -25.20 8.06
CA ILE A 16 -13.38 -23.91 8.74
C ILE A 16 -14.49 -23.83 9.77
N ASP A 17 -14.11 -23.82 11.05
CA ASP A 17 -14.96 -23.61 12.22
C ASP A 17 -14.65 -22.27 12.93
N LYS A 18 -13.56 -21.59 12.58
CA LYS A 18 -13.18 -20.29 13.16
C LYS A 18 -12.78 -19.29 12.08
N ILE A 19 -13.32 -18.08 12.15
CA ILE A 19 -12.99 -17.00 11.21
C ILE A 19 -12.63 -15.71 11.94
N ALA A 20 -11.85 -14.87 11.27
CA ALA A 20 -11.71 -13.47 11.63
C ALA A 20 -12.37 -12.59 10.57
N LEU A 21 -13.33 -11.79 10.97
CA LEU A 21 -14.02 -10.84 10.11
C LEU A 21 -13.22 -9.53 10.05
N ILE A 22 -12.81 -9.16 8.84
CA ILE A 22 -12.10 -7.94 8.52
C ILE A 22 -13.09 -6.96 7.88
N VAL A 23 -13.32 -5.85 8.56
CA VAL A 23 -14.20 -4.77 8.11
C VAL A 23 -13.53 -3.43 8.40
N ARG A 24 -13.78 -2.45 7.55
CA ARG A 24 -13.23 -1.10 7.69
C ARG A 24 -13.84 -0.40 8.92
N PRO A 25 -13.04 0.10 9.89
CA PRO A 25 -13.56 0.80 11.07
C PRO A 25 -14.35 2.07 10.73
N GLU A 26 -13.99 2.77 9.66
CA GLU A 26 -14.57 4.05 9.24
C GLU A 26 -15.87 3.91 8.44
N SER A 27 -16.47 2.72 8.38
CA SER A 27 -17.70 2.42 7.63
C SER A 27 -18.86 2.04 8.58
N PRO A 28 -19.40 2.99 9.37
CA PRO A 28 -20.50 2.73 10.29
C PRO A 28 -21.77 2.21 9.60
N GLU A 29 -21.97 2.52 8.33
CA GLU A 29 -23.05 2.00 7.49
C GLU A 29 -23.04 0.47 7.35
N LEU A 30 -21.90 -0.18 7.60
CA LEU A 30 -21.77 -1.64 7.55
C LEU A 30 -22.09 -2.32 8.88
N ALA A 31 -22.39 -1.59 9.96
CA ALA A 31 -22.56 -2.18 11.29
C ALA A 31 -23.69 -3.22 11.34
N ASP A 32 -24.85 -2.93 10.75
CA ASP A 32 -25.99 -3.86 10.74
C ASP A 32 -25.71 -5.10 9.90
N ALA A 33 -25.07 -4.91 8.74
CA ALA A 33 -24.62 -6.01 7.90
C ALA A 33 -23.57 -6.88 8.62
N CYS A 34 -22.64 -6.28 9.37
CA CYS A 34 -21.68 -7.04 10.18
C CYS A 34 -22.42 -7.94 11.18
N LYS A 35 -23.39 -7.40 11.92
CA LYS A 35 -24.18 -8.15 12.90
C LYS A 35 -24.93 -9.30 12.26
N GLU A 36 -25.54 -9.08 11.10
CA GLU A 36 -26.23 -10.12 10.33
C GLU A 36 -25.26 -11.23 9.90
N VAL A 37 -24.12 -10.87 9.32
CA VAL A 37 -23.09 -11.82 8.90
C VAL A 37 -22.57 -12.64 10.08
N ILE A 38 -22.26 -12.00 11.21
CA ILE A 38 -21.81 -12.66 12.44
C ILE A 38 -22.88 -13.66 12.91
N ALA A 39 -24.14 -13.24 12.99
CA ALA A 39 -25.24 -14.10 13.42
C ALA A 39 -25.43 -15.34 12.52
N ILE A 40 -25.24 -15.19 11.20
CA ILE A 40 -25.30 -16.32 10.27
C ILE A 40 -24.17 -17.32 10.57
N PHE A 41 -22.92 -16.86 10.70
CA PHE A 41 -21.79 -17.73 11.02
C PHE A 41 -21.99 -18.45 12.37
N GLU A 42 -22.37 -17.73 13.42
CA GLU A 42 -22.61 -18.29 14.75
C GLU A 42 -23.74 -19.32 14.77
N ARG A 43 -24.83 -19.10 14.02
CA ARG A 43 -25.95 -20.05 13.90
C ARG A 43 -25.52 -21.38 13.28
N PHE A 44 -24.57 -21.36 12.36
CA PHE A 44 -23.97 -22.60 11.83
C PHE A 44 -22.84 -23.15 12.71
N GLY A 45 -22.58 -22.56 13.87
CA GLY A 45 -21.56 -22.97 14.82
C GLY A 45 -20.14 -22.69 14.31
N VAL A 46 -19.93 -21.54 13.67
CA VAL A 46 -18.60 -21.01 13.33
C VAL A 46 -18.27 -19.91 14.34
N GLU A 47 -17.11 -20.00 15.00
CA GLU A 47 -16.61 -18.98 15.90
C GLU A 47 -16.13 -17.77 15.09
N VAL A 48 -16.56 -16.57 15.49
CA VAL A 48 -16.18 -15.32 14.83
C VAL A 48 -15.40 -14.44 15.78
N CYS A 49 -14.28 -13.90 15.31
CA CYS A 49 -13.60 -12.79 15.95
C CYS A 49 -13.50 -11.61 14.97
N VAL A 50 -13.33 -10.40 15.51
CA VAL A 50 -13.29 -9.14 14.77
C VAL A 50 -12.17 -8.29 15.36
N LEU A 51 -11.46 -7.50 14.56
CA LEU A 51 -10.40 -6.63 15.07
C LEU A 51 -10.95 -5.61 16.08
N GLU A 52 -10.20 -5.39 17.16
CA GLU A 52 -10.55 -4.44 18.24
C GLU A 52 -10.97 -3.05 17.71
N SER A 53 -10.25 -2.54 16.72
CA SER A 53 -10.55 -1.25 16.07
C SER A 53 -11.94 -1.23 15.44
N SER A 54 -12.32 -2.29 14.71
CA SER A 54 -13.62 -2.40 14.06
C SER A 54 -14.74 -2.68 15.07
N VAL A 55 -14.48 -3.43 16.15
CA VAL A 55 -15.48 -3.69 17.21
C VAL A 55 -15.92 -2.39 17.88
N ALA A 56 -14.94 -1.56 18.26
CA ALA A 56 -15.20 -0.29 18.93
C ALA A 56 -15.98 0.67 18.02
N SER A 57 -15.54 0.85 16.77
CA SER A 57 -16.16 1.81 15.85
C SER A 57 -17.56 1.42 15.38
N LEU A 58 -17.84 0.11 15.22
CA LEU A 58 -19.13 -0.38 14.72
C LEU A 58 -20.13 -0.74 15.83
N GLY A 59 -19.75 -0.58 17.10
CA GLY A 59 -20.60 -0.93 18.24
C GLY A 59 -20.98 -2.43 18.27
N LEU A 60 -20.00 -3.29 17.98
CA LEU A 60 -20.16 -4.75 18.04
C LEU A 60 -19.95 -5.26 19.48
N ASP A 61 -20.30 -6.52 19.73
CA ASP A 61 -20.08 -7.15 21.03
C ASP A 61 -18.57 -7.20 21.37
N PRO A 62 -18.14 -6.62 22.51
CA PRO A 62 -16.73 -6.63 22.92
C PRO A 62 -16.11 -8.02 23.02
N ARG A 63 -16.90 -9.09 23.20
CA ARG A 63 -16.43 -10.47 23.24
C ARG A 63 -15.83 -10.95 21.92
N LEU A 64 -16.19 -10.32 20.80
CA LEU A 64 -15.68 -10.64 19.47
C LEU A 64 -14.28 -10.08 19.23
N ALA A 65 -13.82 -9.14 20.06
CA ALA A 65 -12.58 -8.42 19.85
C ALA A 65 -11.36 -9.35 19.86
N CYS A 66 -10.45 -9.12 18.91
CA CYS A 66 -9.15 -9.76 18.81
C CYS A 66 -8.10 -8.76 18.31
N LYS A 67 -6.84 -9.00 18.69
CA LYS A 67 -5.70 -8.24 18.19
C LYS A 67 -5.20 -8.83 16.86
N GLU A 68 -4.54 -8.01 16.06
CA GLU A 68 -3.93 -8.48 14.81
C GLU A 68 -2.91 -9.61 15.05
N SER A 69 -2.15 -9.53 16.15
CA SER A 69 -1.18 -10.57 16.55
C SER A 69 -1.82 -11.91 16.90
N GLU A 70 -3.12 -11.93 17.20
CA GLU A 70 -3.85 -13.13 17.63
C GLU A 70 -4.58 -13.81 16.46
N LEU A 71 -4.63 -13.19 15.28
CA LEU A 71 -5.38 -13.69 14.13
C LEU A 71 -4.98 -15.12 13.74
N GLY A 72 -3.69 -15.44 13.76
CA GLY A 72 -3.18 -16.77 13.41
C GLY A 72 -3.61 -17.88 14.37
N GLU A 73 -3.92 -17.55 15.63
CA GLU A 73 -4.37 -18.51 16.64
C GLU A 73 -5.90 -18.58 16.74
N ARG A 74 -6.58 -17.45 16.47
CA ARG A 74 -8.03 -17.30 16.64
C ARG A 74 -8.83 -17.68 15.40
N ALA A 75 -8.22 -17.74 14.22
CA ALA A 75 -8.93 -17.98 12.96
C ALA A 75 -8.26 -19.03 12.07
N GLN A 76 -9.08 -19.70 11.27
CA GLN A 76 -8.65 -20.62 10.21
C GLN A 76 -8.81 -20.01 8.81
N ALA A 77 -9.52 -18.89 8.71
CA ALA A 77 -9.67 -18.08 7.51
C ALA A 77 -9.97 -16.63 7.87
N LEU A 78 -9.58 -15.70 7.00
CA LEU A 78 -10.00 -14.31 7.09
C LEU A 78 -11.22 -14.08 6.20
N VAL A 79 -12.18 -13.31 6.67
CA VAL A 79 -13.40 -12.98 5.93
C VAL A 79 -13.47 -11.46 5.80
N SER A 80 -13.31 -10.93 4.60
CA SER A 80 -13.49 -9.51 4.32
C SER A 80 -14.96 -9.21 4.10
N LEU A 81 -15.50 -8.21 4.79
CA LEU A 81 -16.85 -7.67 4.53
C LEU A 81 -16.75 -6.26 3.93
N GLY A 82 -17.09 -6.14 2.64
CA GLY A 82 -16.98 -4.88 1.90
C GLY A 82 -16.64 -5.11 0.43
N GLY A 83 -16.02 -4.12 -0.21
CA GLY A 83 -15.58 -4.23 -1.60
C GLY A 83 -14.19 -4.88 -1.76
N ASP A 84 -13.68 -4.86 -2.99
CA ASP A 84 -12.33 -5.37 -3.32
C ASP A 84 -11.23 -4.66 -2.51
N GLY A 85 -11.41 -3.38 -2.15
CA GLY A 85 -10.48 -2.64 -1.27
C GLY A 85 -10.33 -3.22 0.14
N THR A 86 -11.43 -3.66 0.75
CA THR A 86 -11.40 -4.34 2.06
C THR A 86 -10.74 -5.70 1.95
N LEU A 87 -10.98 -6.40 0.84
CA LEU A 87 -10.34 -7.70 0.58
C LEU A 87 -8.82 -7.57 0.46
N ILE A 88 -8.31 -6.55 -0.24
CA ILE A 88 -6.87 -6.28 -0.33
C ILE A 88 -6.27 -6.11 1.07
N SER A 89 -6.95 -5.37 1.95
CA SER A 89 -6.51 -5.19 3.34
C SER A 89 -6.48 -6.54 4.09
N ALA A 90 -7.52 -7.37 3.95
CA ALA A 90 -7.55 -8.72 4.51
C ALA A 90 -6.43 -9.62 3.95
N VAL A 91 -6.15 -9.55 2.65
CA VAL A 91 -5.04 -10.28 2.02
C VAL A 91 -3.70 -9.86 2.63
N ARG A 92 -3.45 -8.57 2.82
CA ARG A 92 -2.20 -8.11 3.48
C ARG A 92 -2.08 -8.64 4.91
N LYS A 93 -3.17 -8.69 5.67
CA LYS A 93 -3.19 -9.27 7.03
C LYS A 93 -3.03 -10.80 7.05
N SER A 94 -3.37 -11.48 5.95
CA SER A 94 -3.14 -12.93 5.81
C SER A 94 -1.66 -13.27 5.56
N LEU A 95 -0.87 -12.30 5.07
CA LEU A 95 0.57 -12.47 4.91
C LEU A 95 1.20 -12.69 6.28
N GLY A 96 2.08 -13.68 6.41
CA GLY A 96 2.59 -14.09 7.73
C GLY A 96 1.84 -15.28 8.32
N LEU A 97 0.51 -15.34 8.09
CA LEU A 97 -0.36 -16.32 8.72
C LEU A 97 -0.68 -17.53 7.82
N GLY A 98 -0.61 -17.34 6.50
CA GLY A 98 -0.97 -18.39 5.52
C GLY A 98 -2.46 -18.74 5.52
N LEU A 99 -3.30 -17.88 6.10
CA LEU A 99 -4.75 -18.09 6.18
C LEU A 99 -5.42 -17.75 4.83
N PRO A 100 -6.34 -18.59 4.34
CA PRO A 100 -7.12 -18.28 3.14
C PRO A 100 -8.12 -17.15 3.41
N VAL A 101 -8.42 -16.35 2.39
CA VAL A 101 -9.27 -15.16 2.49
C VAL A 101 -10.56 -15.33 1.71
N LEU A 102 -11.69 -15.09 2.35
CA LEU A 102 -13.02 -15.02 1.73
C LEU A 102 -13.45 -13.55 1.60
N GLY A 103 -14.02 -13.16 0.47
CA GLY A 103 -14.65 -11.85 0.31
C GLY A 103 -16.16 -11.92 0.27
N ILE A 104 -16.82 -11.17 1.15
CA ILE A 104 -18.27 -10.94 1.14
C ILE A 104 -18.52 -9.52 0.64
N ASN A 105 -19.21 -9.42 -0.49
CA ASN A 105 -19.43 -8.15 -1.15
C ASN A 105 -20.72 -7.45 -0.70
N MET A 106 -20.60 -6.20 -0.27
CA MET A 106 -21.71 -5.36 0.18
C MET A 106 -22.34 -4.48 -0.92
N GLY A 107 -21.97 -4.70 -2.19
CA GLY A 107 -22.46 -3.90 -3.32
C GLY A 107 -22.52 -4.66 -4.65
N ARG A 108 -22.01 -4.04 -5.73
CA ARG A 108 -21.88 -4.70 -7.06
C ARG A 108 -20.75 -5.71 -7.05
N LEU A 109 -20.95 -6.89 -7.63
CA LEU A 109 -20.01 -8.01 -7.55
C LEU A 109 -18.58 -7.56 -7.92
N GLY A 110 -17.62 -7.76 -7.02
CA GLY A 110 -16.19 -7.47 -7.25
C GLY A 110 -15.52 -8.56 -8.08
N PHE A 111 -14.32 -8.29 -8.61
CA PHE A 111 -13.56 -9.36 -9.29
C PHE A 111 -13.10 -10.42 -8.29
N LEU A 112 -12.78 -9.99 -7.07
CA LEU A 112 -12.15 -10.83 -6.06
C LEU A 112 -13.11 -11.31 -4.97
N THR A 113 -14.10 -10.49 -4.62
CA THR A 113 -15.12 -10.85 -3.62
C THR A 113 -15.98 -12.02 -4.08
N ALA A 114 -16.04 -13.08 -3.29
CA ALA A 114 -16.55 -14.39 -3.67
C ALA A 114 -18.08 -14.48 -3.70
N ILE A 115 -18.76 -13.89 -2.70
CA ILE A 115 -20.20 -14.08 -2.43
C ILE A 115 -20.87 -12.79 -1.95
N LYS A 116 -22.20 -12.72 -2.02
CA LYS A 116 -23.05 -11.70 -1.38
C LYS A 116 -23.55 -12.18 -0.01
N PRO A 117 -23.96 -11.27 0.89
CA PRO A 117 -24.54 -11.65 2.19
C PRO A 117 -25.70 -12.65 2.08
N SER A 118 -26.55 -12.51 1.06
CA SER A 118 -27.69 -13.40 0.80
C SER A 118 -27.29 -14.86 0.50
N GLU A 119 -26.05 -15.10 0.07
CA GLU A 119 -25.54 -16.43 -0.28
C GLU A 119 -24.86 -17.12 0.92
N LEU A 120 -24.67 -16.41 2.04
CA LEU A 120 -23.97 -16.96 3.21
C LEU A 120 -24.69 -18.16 3.82
N GLU A 121 -26.03 -18.17 3.84
CA GLU A 121 -26.77 -19.29 4.41
C GLU A 121 -26.50 -20.61 3.67
N GLU A 122 -26.31 -20.56 2.35
CA GLU A 122 -25.92 -21.73 1.55
C GLU A 122 -24.42 -22.03 1.68
N PHE A 123 -23.59 -20.99 1.81
CA PHE A 123 -22.15 -21.14 1.72
C PHE A 123 -21.46 -21.56 3.02
N VAL A 124 -21.92 -21.12 4.18
CA VAL A 124 -21.29 -21.47 5.48
C VAL A 124 -21.25 -23.01 5.71
N PRO A 125 -22.30 -23.79 5.38
CA PRO A 125 -22.21 -25.26 5.39
C PRO A 125 -21.09 -25.84 4.50
N LEU A 126 -20.80 -25.21 3.36
CA LEU A 126 -19.69 -25.61 2.48
C LEU A 126 -18.34 -25.29 3.13
N LEU A 127 -18.20 -24.15 3.79
CA LEU A 127 -16.99 -23.82 4.57
C LEU A 127 -16.71 -24.86 5.66
N LYS A 128 -17.75 -25.30 6.38
CA LYS A 128 -17.62 -26.31 7.45
C LYS A 128 -17.32 -27.72 6.96
N SER A 129 -17.70 -28.04 5.72
CA SER A 129 -17.45 -29.37 5.13
C SER A 129 -16.19 -29.40 4.25
N GLY A 130 -15.55 -28.25 4.00
CA GLY A 130 -14.48 -28.14 3.00
C GLY A 130 -15.00 -28.21 1.56
N GLY A 131 -16.29 -27.99 1.33
CA GLY A 131 -16.94 -28.03 0.01
C GLY A 131 -16.76 -26.77 -0.84
N TYR A 132 -15.76 -25.94 -0.55
CA TYR A 132 -15.43 -24.72 -1.28
C TYR A 132 -14.22 -24.91 -2.20
N VAL A 133 -13.92 -23.91 -3.04
CA VAL A 133 -12.75 -23.92 -3.94
C VAL A 133 -11.70 -22.92 -3.43
N ILE A 134 -10.42 -23.27 -3.57
CA ILE A 134 -9.32 -22.34 -3.34
C ILE A 134 -8.75 -21.91 -4.68
N ASP A 135 -8.77 -20.59 -4.91
CA ASP A 135 -8.07 -19.95 -6.02
C ASP A 135 -6.77 -19.33 -5.52
N SER A 136 -5.68 -19.61 -6.25
CA SER A 136 -4.36 -19.08 -5.94
C SER A 136 -4.07 -17.85 -6.79
N HIS A 137 -3.79 -16.72 -6.13
CA HIS A 137 -3.46 -15.47 -6.79
C HIS A 137 -2.04 -15.03 -6.45
N HIS A 138 -1.25 -14.71 -7.47
CA HIS A 138 0.11 -14.24 -7.27
C HIS A 138 0.15 -12.79 -6.83
N LEU A 139 1.11 -12.48 -5.96
CA LEU A 139 1.44 -11.12 -5.56
C LEU A 139 2.69 -10.65 -6.30
N LEU A 140 2.90 -9.33 -6.34
CA LEU A 140 4.26 -8.80 -6.56
C LEU A 140 4.92 -8.61 -5.20
N GLN A 141 6.21 -8.90 -5.15
CA GLN A 141 7.09 -8.49 -4.07
C GLN A 141 7.90 -7.30 -4.55
N GLY A 142 7.92 -6.23 -3.74
CA GLY A 142 8.74 -5.04 -3.97
C GLY A 142 9.78 -4.86 -2.86
N LEU A 143 10.93 -4.29 -3.21
CA LEU A 143 11.94 -3.84 -2.26
C LEU A 143 12.48 -2.49 -2.74
N LEU A 144 12.33 -1.46 -1.90
CA LEU A 144 12.89 -0.14 -2.16
C LEU A 144 14.24 -0.01 -1.45
N VAL A 145 15.28 0.35 -2.21
CA VAL A 145 16.63 0.58 -1.68
C VAL A 145 17.00 2.05 -1.92
N ASP A 146 17.28 2.76 -0.83
CA ASP A 146 17.70 4.17 -0.89
C ASP A 146 19.12 4.28 -1.48
N SER A 147 19.32 5.29 -2.31
CA SER A 147 20.62 5.75 -2.83
C SER A 147 21.76 5.79 -1.79
N VAL A 148 21.48 6.17 -0.54
CA VAL A 148 22.47 6.30 0.54
C VAL A 148 22.98 4.93 1.02
N LEU A 149 22.16 3.89 0.85
CA LEU A 149 22.46 2.52 1.23
C LEU A 149 23.11 1.72 0.08
N GLY A 150 23.04 2.23 -1.16
CA GLY A 150 23.39 1.50 -2.39
C GLY A 150 24.84 1.00 -2.51
N GLU A 151 25.79 1.54 -1.75
CA GLU A 151 27.20 1.08 -1.78
C GLU A 151 27.51 -0.10 -0.84
N GLN A 152 26.57 -0.56 0.00
CA GLN A 152 26.84 -1.58 1.04
C GLN A 152 25.86 -2.78 1.08
N PHE A 153 25.09 -3.04 0.02
CA PHE A 153 24.03 -4.06 0.09
C PHE A 153 24.35 -5.40 -0.60
N ASP A 154 25.05 -6.28 0.13
CA ASP A 154 25.23 -7.71 -0.21
C ASP A 154 23.91 -8.54 -0.20
N LYS A 155 22.77 -7.94 0.19
CA LYS A 155 21.48 -8.63 0.35
C LYS A 155 20.60 -8.71 -0.90
N ILE A 156 20.99 -8.12 -2.04
CA ILE A 156 20.25 -8.28 -3.32
C ILE A 156 20.17 -9.76 -3.71
N GLU A 157 21.24 -10.53 -3.47
CA GLU A 157 21.22 -11.98 -3.71
C GLU A 157 20.15 -12.69 -2.86
N ASN A 158 19.87 -12.26 -1.64
CA ASN A 158 18.84 -12.84 -0.79
C ASN A 158 17.43 -12.42 -1.20
N PHE A 159 17.24 -11.22 -1.77
CA PHE A 159 15.96 -10.83 -2.39
C PHE A 159 15.66 -11.70 -3.62
N VAL A 160 16.68 -11.97 -4.44
CA VAL A 160 16.55 -12.83 -5.63
C VAL A 160 16.41 -14.32 -5.26
N LYS A 161 17.11 -14.79 -4.21
CA LYS A 161 17.12 -16.21 -3.77
C LYS A 161 16.01 -16.57 -2.76
N GLY A 162 15.44 -15.61 -2.03
CA GLY A 162 14.57 -15.83 -0.87
C GLY A 162 13.09 -16.10 -1.16
N THR A 163 12.71 -16.30 -2.42
CA THR A 163 11.36 -16.72 -2.75
C THR A 163 11.32 -18.25 -2.82
N ASP A 164 10.86 -18.91 -1.76
CA ASP A 164 10.38 -20.30 -1.89
C ASP A 164 9.13 -20.29 -2.78
N ARG A 165 9.33 -20.25 -4.11
CA ARG A 165 8.28 -20.09 -5.13
C ARG A 165 7.30 -21.27 -5.18
N GLU A 166 7.66 -22.40 -4.57
CA GLU A 166 6.90 -23.67 -4.59
C GLU A 166 6.34 -24.08 -3.22
N SER A 167 6.68 -23.37 -2.13
CA SER A 167 6.23 -23.74 -0.79
C SER A 167 5.26 -22.68 -0.26
N ALA A 168 4.07 -23.10 0.17
CA ALA A 168 3.16 -22.26 0.96
C ALA A 168 3.73 -21.92 2.35
N ASN A 169 4.95 -22.39 2.66
CA ASN A 169 5.64 -22.09 3.90
C ASN A 169 6.47 -20.82 3.69
N LEU A 170 6.05 -19.77 4.38
CA LEU A 170 6.81 -18.54 4.50
C LEU A 170 8.22 -18.83 5.04
N PRO A 171 9.25 -18.06 4.63
CA PRO A 171 10.51 -17.98 5.35
C PRO A 171 10.27 -17.81 6.86
N GLN A 172 11.03 -18.48 7.72
CA GLN A 172 10.81 -18.44 9.18
C GLN A 172 11.05 -17.06 9.84
N ASN A 173 11.42 -16.03 9.07
CA ASN A 173 11.66 -14.66 9.56
C ASN A 173 10.40 -13.77 9.59
N PHE A 174 9.19 -14.33 9.43
CA PHE A 174 7.95 -13.55 9.34
C PHE A 174 7.30 -13.15 10.68
N GLN A 175 7.88 -13.52 11.83
CA GLN A 175 7.33 -13.18 13.15
C GLN A 175 7.44 -11.68 13.52
N ASN A 176 8.13 -10.86 12.70
CA ASN A 176 8.31 -9.43 12.95
C ASN A 176 7.84 -8.54 11.78
N LEU A 177 6.78 -8.92 11.04
CA LEU A 177 5.98 -7.91 10.35
C LEU A 177 5.01 -7.28 11.36
N GLN A 178 5.56 -6.46 12.27
CA GLN A 178 4.83 -5.24 12.58
C GLN A 178 4.78 -4.45 11.26
N SER A 179 3.64 -3.80 10.97
CA SER A 179 3.59 -2.68 10.01
C SER A 179 4.90 -1.92 10.08
N PRO A 180 5.54 -1.56 8.96
CA PRO A 180 6.88 -0.98 8.98
C PRO A 180 6.94 0.16 10.01
N THR A 181 7.54 -0.13 11.15
CA THR A 181 8.21 0.80 12.05
C THR A 181 9.70 0.78 11.70
N ALA A 182 9.99 0.85 10.41
CA ALA A 182 10.88 1.89 9.93
C ALA A 182 9.93 3.01 9.55
N THR A 183 10.07 4.25 10.01
CA THR A 183 9.25 5.35 9.49
C THR A 183 9.42 5.35 7.97
N PRO A 184 8.50 4.79 7.16
CA PRO A 184 8.49 5.17 5.77
C PRO A 184 8.06 6.64 5.85
N ARG A 185 8.40 7.49 4.87
CA ARG A 185 7.81 8.83 4.87
C ARG A 185 6.32 8.71 4.48
N ILE A 186 5.53 8.03 5.31
CA ILE A 186 4.08 8.01 5.34
C ILE A 186 3.69 9.36 5.90
N LEU A 187 3.03 10.16 5.07
CA LEU A 187 2.33 11.34 5.55
C LEU A 187 1.07 10.85 6.26
N GLU A 188 0.93 11.15 7.55
CA GLU A 188 -0.39 11.26 8.15
C GLU A 188 -1.12 12.40 7.42
N GLU A 189 -2.31 12.12 6.90
CA GLU A 189 -3.19 13.15 6.38
C GLU A 189 -3.65 14.03 7.54
N GLU A 190 -3.06 15.22 7.71
CA GLU A 190 -3.64 16.28 8.53
C GLU A 190 -4.87 16.85 7.81
N ASN A 191 -6.01 16.17 7.96
CA ASN A 191 -7.31 16.72 7.60
C ASN A 191 -8.00 17.30 8.85
N GLN A 192 -8.12 18.63 8.84
CA GLN A 192 -9.23 19.42 9.38
C GLN A 192 -9.49 19.38 10.90
N ALA A 193 -8.87 20.32 11.60
CA ALA A 193 -9.44 20.96 12.79
C ALA A 193 -9.04 22.45 12.86
N GLU A 194 -9.34 23.21 11.81
CA GLU A 194 -9.41 24.68 11.86
C GLU A 194 -10.86 25.11 11.62
N ASN A 195 -11.71 24.85 12.60
CA ASN A 195 -13.04 25.44 12.69
C ASN A 195 -13.42 25.53 14.17
N GLU A 196 -12.69 26.34 14.94
CA GLU A 196 -13.11 26.85 16.26
C GLU A 196 -12.15 27.92 16.82
N THR A 197 -11.77 28.93 16.02
CA THR A 197 -11.18 30.18 16.57
C THR A 197 -11.48 31.41 15.69
N GLN A 198 -12.58 31.37 14.95
CA GLN A 198 -13.06 32.49 14.13
C GLN A 198 -14.43 32.97 14.64
N THR A 199 -14.50 33.36 15.93
CA THR A 199 -15.69 34.07 16.46
C THR A 199 -15.39 35.06 17.60
N GLU A 200 -14.13 35.34 17.94
CA GLU A 200 -13.80 36.33 18.99
C GLU A 200 -12.88 37.49 18.57
N LEU A 201 -12.51 37.60 17.30
CA LEU A 201 -11.68 38.72 16.79
C LEU A 201 -12.39 39.65 15.78
N GLU A 202 -13.64 39.37 15.42
CA GLU A 202 -14.45 40.25 14.54
C GLU A 202 -15.22 41.37 15.27
N SER A 203 -15.02 41.55 16.59
CA SER A 203 -15.65 42.62 17.36
C SER A 203 -14.79 43.87 17.57
N SER A 204 -13.58 43.95 17.01
CA SER A 204 -12.66 45.08 17.29
C SER A 204 -12.19 45.91 16.09
N PHE A 205 -12.59 45.61 14.85
CA PHE A 205 -12.24 46.46 13.70
C PHE A 205 -13.43 46.75 12.77
N LYS A 206 -14.53 47.25 13.35
CA LYS A 206 -15.51 48.09 12.65
C LYS A 206 -15.57 49.45 13.35
N LYS A 207 -14.68 50.36 12.94
CA LYS A 207 -14.82 51.83 13.01
C LYS A 207 -13.51 52.49 12.57
N ALA A 208 -13.37 52.72 11.27
CA ALA A 208 -12.63 53.86 10.73
C ALA A 208 -12.92 53.95 9.23
N ASP A 209 -13.85 54.85 8.96
CA ASP A 209 -14.23 55.52 7.72
C ASP A 209 -13.39 55.35 6.43
N SER A 210 -14.13 54.96 5.40
CA SER A 210 -14.32 55.66 4.12
C SER A 210 -13.29 56.73 3.71
N SER A 211 -12.59 56.50 2.60
CA SER A 211 -12.67 57.37 1.40
C SER A 211 -11.70 56.93 0.28
N ASN A 212 -12.26 56.89 -0.94
CA ASN A 212 -11.61 57.13 -2.24
C ASN A 212 -10.63 56.12 -2.88
N ALA A 213 -11.18 55.42 -3.88
CA ALA A 213 -10.90 55.58 -5.32
C ALA A 213 -9.61 55.02 -5.97
N GLN A 214 -9.88 54.17 -6.99
CA GLN A 214 -9.37 54.21 -8.36
C GLN A 214 -7.97 53.66 -8.76
N ILE A 215 -8.04 52.67 -9.66
CA ILE A 215 -7.43 52.60 -11.02
C ILE A 215 -5.92 52.30 -11.18
N PHE A 216 -5.69 51.18 -11.89
CA PHE A 216 -4.67 50.80 -12.89
C PHE A 216 -3.21 51.34 -12.85
N ASN A 217 -2.34 50.37 -13.18
CA ASN A 217 -1.19 50.39 -14.12
C ASN A 217 0.26 50.55 -13.62
N GLU A 218 1.07 49.67 -14.21
CA GLU A 218 2.46 49.82 -14.69
C GLU A 218 3.67 49.90 -13.74
N SER A 219 4.51 48.87 -13.89
CA SER A 219 5.98 48.85 -13.98
C SER A 219 6.85 49.82 -13.17
N ALA A 220 7.70 49.20 -12.34
CA ALA A 220 9.15 49.44 -12.15
C ALA A 220 9.63 50.82 -11.67
N LYS A 221 10.09 50.89 -10.40
CA LYS A 221 11.49 51.10 -9.95
C LYS A 221 11.55 51.60 -8.50
N ASP A 222 12.50 51.02 -7.75
CA ASP A 222 13.13 51.51 -6.50
C ASP A 222 12.23 51.72 -5.26
N SER A 223 12.58 51.33 -4.03
CA SER A 223 13.84 50.92 -3.41
C SER A 223 13.58 50.53 -1.95
N ARG A 224 14.49 49.72 -1.36
CA ARG A 224 14.74 49.49 0.07
C ARG A 224 13.85 48.45 0.79
N ILE A 225 14.42 47.27 1.06
CA ILE A 225 14.73 46.75 2.41
C ILE A 225 15.73 45.58 2.26
N CYS A 226 16.72 45.56 3.14
CA CYS A 226 17.96 44.81 3.08
C CYS A 226 17.82 43.30 3.32
N ASP A 227 18.61 42.53 2.55
CA ASP A 227 19.01 41.15 2.80
C ASP A 227 20.18 41.08 3.80
N GLU A 228 20.15 40.12 4.72
CA GLU A 228 21.35 39.65 5.44
C GLU A 228 21.20 38.19 5.90
N LYS A 229 21.98 37.30 5.26
CA LYS A 229 22.77 36.16 5.80
C LYS A 229 22.70 34.86 4.99
N SER A 230 23.38 34.93 3.86
CA SER A 230 24.28 33.88 3.38
C SER A 230 25.71 34.27 3.73
N LEU A 231 26.55 33.26 4.01
CA LEU A 231 28.02 33.26 4.08
C LEU A 231 28.71 33.77 5.36
N LEU A 232 29.26 32.83 6.13
CA LEU A 232 30.57 33.02 6.74
C LEU A 232 31.36 31.70 6.70
N CYS A 233 32.42 31.71 5.90
CA CYS A 233 33.58 30.85 6.09
C CYS A 233 34.82 31.75 6.22
N GLU A 234 35.64 31.41 7.21
CA GLU A 234 37.06 31.67 7.36
C GLU A 234 37.62 33.04 7.83
N ARG A 235 38.31 32.92 8.98
CA ARG A 235 39.71 33.27 9.27
C ARG A 235 40.04 34.54 10.08
N THR A 236 40.71 34.20 11.18
CA THR A 236 41.95 34.78 11.76
C THR A 236 41.89 35.91 12.80
N GLN A 237 42.42 35.52 13.97
CA GLN A 237 43.35 36.24 14.83
C GLN A 237 42.84 37.37 15.74
N GLY A 238 42.76 37.04 17.04
CA GLY A 238 43.45 37.82 18.07
C GLY A 238 42.61 38.66 19.03
N ARG A 239 42.76 38.35 20.33
CA ARG A 239 42.57 39.22 21.52
C ARG A 239 41.13 39.64 21.86
N ILE A 240 40.42 38.89 22.71
CA ILE A 240 40.38 38.97 24.20
C ILE A 240 40.04 40.37 24.75
N LEU A 241 38.80 40.52 25.21
CA LEU A 241 38.33 41.04 26.53
C LEU A 241 36.79 41.15 26.39
N GLY A 242 35.91 40.56 27.20
CA GLY A 242 36.03 40.00 28.54
C GLY A 242 34.76 40.39 29.30
N VAL A 243 33.68 39.62 29.16
CA VAL A 243 32.57 39.60 30.13
C VAL A 243 32.09 38.16 30.29
N CYS A 244 32.48 37.56 31.41
CA CYS A 244 32.07 36.23 31.86
C CYS A 244 30.58 36.25 32.24
N ASN A 245 29.70 35.68 31.42
CA ASN A 245 28.35 35.35 31.85
C ASN A 245 28.31 33.87 32.27
N ARG A 246 28.43 33.58 33.58
CA ARG A 246 28.39 32.21 34.14
C ARG A 246 27.19 31.41 33.63
N ARG A 247 26.03 32.07 33.49
CA ARG A 247 24.79 31.48 32.96
C ARG A 247 24.90 30.95 31.53
N ALA A 248 25.74 31.55 30.68
CA ALA A 248 25.91 31.08 29.29
C ALA A 248 26.81 29.83 29.20
N ARG A 249 27.81 29.70 30.08
CA ARG A 249 28.65 28.48 30.13
C ARG A 249 27.90 27.29 30.72
N ASP A 250 27.06 27.51 31.72
CA ASP A 250 26.27 26.45 32.32
C ASP A 250 25.17 25.98 31.36
N ALA A 251 24.53 26.89 30.62
CA ALA A 251 23.57 26.54 29.56
C ALA A 251 24.21 25.74 28.41
N ILE A 252 25.43 26.09 27.98
CA ILE A 252 26.15 25.35 26.92
C ILE A 252 26.58 23.96 27.41
N LYS A 253 26.97 23.82 28.68
CA LYS A 253 27.30 22.50 29.28
C LYS A 253 26.07 21.61 29.46
N ASP A 254 24.92 22.17 29.81
CA ASP A 254 23.66 21.43 29.90
C ASP A 254 23.13 21.02 28.52
N LEU A 255 23.30 21.87 27.50
CA LEU A 255 23.00 21.54 26.10
C LEU A 255 23.94 20.45 25.55
N SER A 256 25.22 20.48 25.93
CA SER A 256 26.20 19.45 25.51
C SER A 256 25.93 18.12 26.19
N ARG A 257 25.55 18.11 27.48
CA ARG A 257 25.16 16.88 28.19
C ARG A 257 23.82 16.30 27.72
N LYS A 258 22.86 17.14 27.34
CA LYS A 258 21.61 16.69 26.68
C LYS A 258 21.85 16.18 25.27
N ALA A 259 22.80 16.75 24.53
CA ALA A 259 23.18 16.24 23.21
C ALA A 259 23.91 14.89 23.30
N GLU A 260 24.75 14.69 24.32
CA GLU A 260 25.44 13.41 24.56
C GLU A 260 24.50 12.31 25.07
N SER A 261 23.44 12.64 25.84
CA SER A 261 22.44 11.68 26.33
C SER A 261 21.31 11.35 25.33
N THR A 262 21.36 11.88 24.11
CA THR A 262 20.37 11.59 23.06
C THR A 262 21.05 11.03 21.79
N SER A 263 22.27 10.51 21.92
CA SER A 263 22.97 9.81 20.84
C SER A 263 22.54 8.34 20.73
N GLU A 264 21.23 8.11 20.55
CA GLU A 264 20.81 6.90 19.87
C GLU A 264 21.21 7.06 18.40
N GLN A 265 22.31 6.42 18.01
CA GLN A 265 22.60 6.21 16.60
C GLN A 265 21.37 5.54 15.98
N PRO A 266 20.81 6.06 14.88
CA PRO A 266 19.67 5.42 14.24
C PRO A 266 20.11 4.00 13.88
N ALA A 267 19.40 3.01 14.42
CA ALA A 267 19.60 1.62 14.03
C ALA A 267 19.53 1.57 12.50
N GLN A 268 20.54 0.98 11.85
CA GLN A 268 20.51 0.74 10.41
C GLN A 268 19.35 -0.22 10.11
N GLU A 269 18.16 0.34 9.88
CA GLU A 269 16.99 -0.42 9.49
C GLU A 269 17.20 -0.99 8.11
N THR A 270 17.27 -2.31 8.05
CA THR A 270 17.38 -3.01 6.77
C THR A 270 16.06 -2.84 6.02
N PRO A 271 16.07 -2.47 4.72
CA PRO A 271 14.86 -2.33 3.93
C PRO A 271 14.06 -3.63 3.94
N SER A 272 12.77 -3.54 4.29
CA SER A 272 11.84 -4.66 4.33
C SER A 272 11.09 -4.78 3.00
N PRO A 273 10.85 -6.01 2.52
CA PRO A 273 10.05 -6.21 1.33
C PRO A 273 8.57 -5.93 1.62
N PHE A 274 7.87 -5.37 0.63
CA PHE A 274 6.42 -5.21 0.63
C PHE A 274 5.78 -6.10 -0.42
N TYR A 275 4.48 -6.34 -0.30
CA TYR A 275 3.71 -7.18 -1.22
C TYR A 275 2.44 -6.49 -1.67
N VAL A 276 2.12 -6.63 -2.95
CA VAL A 276 0.90 -6.05 -3.54
C VAL A 276 0.08 -7.09 -4.29
N LEU A 277 -1.23 -6.99 -4.20
CA LEU A 277 -2.16 -7.91 -4.86
C LEU A 277 -2.51 -7.46 -6.27
N ASN A 278 -2.70 -6.17 -6.50
CA ASN A 278 -3.11 -5.60 -7.76
C ASN A 278 -1.92 -4.96 -8.48
N GLU A 279 -1.39 -3.84 -7.95
CA GLU A 279 -0.34 -3.10 -8.65
C GLU A 279 0.57 -2.26 -7.75
N ILE A 280 1.76 -2.01 -8.26
CA ILE A 280 2.65 -0.92 -7.88
C ILE A 280 2.52 0.16 -8.96
N LEU A 281 2.11 1.36 -8.58
CA LEU A 281 2.08 2.52 -9.46
C LEU A 281 3.26 3.44 -9.14
N ILE A 282 4.13 3.67 -10.10
CA ILE A 282 5.11 4.77 -10.04
C ILE A 282 4.49 5.97 -10.75
N THR A 283 4.36 7.10 -10.07
CA THR A 283 3.78 8.32 -10.66
C THR A 283 4.54 9.57 -10.22
N LYS A 284 4.41 10.64 -10.99
CA LYS A 284 5.02 11.94 -10.68
C LYS A 284 4.51 12.49 -9.34
N LYS A 285 5.39 13.16 -8.61
CA LYS A 285 5.05 13.83 -7.34
C LYS A 285 4.30 15.14 -7.57
N ASP A 286 4.74 15.91 -8.57
CA ASP A 286 4.16 17.20 -8.93
C ASP A 286 3.15 17.07 -10.08
N ILE A 287 2.18 18.00 -10.13
CA ILE A 287 1.12 18.01 -11.15
C ILE A 287 1.69 18.32 -12.55
N SER A 288 2.76 19.11 -12.61
CA SER A 288 3.40 19.54 -13.86
C SER A 288 4.49 18.58 -14.32
N GLY A 289 4.67 18.48 -15.64
CA GLY A 289 5.70 17.63 -16.25
C GLY A 289 5.32 16.14 -16.30
N MET A 290 6.30 15.33 -16.70
CA MET A 290 6.22 13.87 -16.81
C MET A 290 7.32 13.26 -15.97
N THR A 291 7.11 12.04 -15.46
CA THR A 291 8.17 11.27 -14.81
C THR A 291 8.90 10.44 -15.85
N LYS A 292 10.23 10.39 -15.74
CA LYS A 292 11.04 9.46 -16.52
C LYS A 292 11.51 8.29 -15.67
N ILE A 293 11.06 7.11 -16.04
CA ILE A 293 11.28 5.87 -15.31
C ILE A 293 12.17 4.96 -16.14
N TYR A 294 13.33 4.59 -15.61
CA TYR A 294 14.23 3.62 -16.20
C TYR A 294 13.90 2.24 -15.68
N ALA A 295 13.73 1.27 -16.59
CA ALA A 295 13.50 -0.13 -16.26
C ALA A 295 14.67 -0.97 -16.75
N THR A 296 15.17 -1.85 -15.88
CA THR A 296 16.24 -2.79 -16.20
C THR A 296 15.86 -4.21 -15.77
N ILE A 297 16.42 -5.20 -16.47
CA ILE A 297 16.28 -6.63 -16.16
C ILE A 297 17.69 -7.21 -16.15
N ASN A 298 18.09 -7.90 -15.08
CA ASN A 298 19.43 -8.45 -14.93
C ASN A 298 20.55 -7.39 -15.14
N ASN A 299 20.35 -6.17 -14.65
CA ASN A 299 21.23 -5.00 -14.82
C ASN A 299 21.39 -4.53 -16.28
N GLU A 300 20.65 -5.07 -17.24
CA GLU A 300 20.61 -4.59 -18.61
C GLU A 300 19.43 -3.64 -18.82
N HIS A 301 19.67 -2.56 -19.55
CA HIS A 301 18.61 -1.61 -19.87
C HIS A 301 17.53 -2.29 -20.72
N PHE A 302 16.31 -2.32 -20.18
CA PHE A 302 15.16 -2.89 -20.86
C PHE A 302 14.32 -1.81 -21.54
N HIS A 303 13.96 -0.76 -20.80
CA HIS A 303 13.08 0.29 -21.32
C HIS A 303 13.22 1.62 -20.55
N THR A 304 12.89 2.73 -21.21
CA THR A 304 12.74 4.05 -20.55
C THR A 304 11.32 4.57 -20.80
N TYR A 305 10.53 4.72 -19.74
CA TYR A 305 9.18 5.28 -19.80
C TYR A 305 9.23 6.79 -19.61
N ARG A 306 8.47 7.53 -20.42
CA ARG A 306 8.27 8.98 -20.31
C ARG A 306 6.77 9.23 -20.32
N ALA A 307 6.20 9.35 -19.13
CA ALA A 307 4.76 9.17 -18.91
C ALA A 307 4.32 9.91 -17.65
N ASP A 308 3.01 9.99 -17.41
CA ASP A 308 2.47 10.43 -16.11
C ASP A 308 2.74 9.38 -15.01
N GLY A 309 2.93 8.13 -15.42
CA GLY A 309 3.33 7.05 -14.52
C GLY A 309 3.48 5.71 -15.23
N LEU A 310 3.82 4.69 -14.45
CA LEU A 310 3.92 3.29 -14.87
C LEU A 310 3.20 2.42 -13.85
N ILE A 311 2.26 1.62 -14.34
CA ILE A 311 1.60 0.57 -13.57
C ILE A 311 2.39 -0.72 -13.75
N ILE A 312 2.76 -1.34 -12.65
CA ILE A 312 3.37 -2.67 -12.57
C ILE A 312 2.35 -3.56 -11.87
N ALA A 313 1.59 -4.34 -12.65
CA ALA A 313 0.43 -5.07 -12.15
C ALA A 313 0.61 -6.60 -12.17
N THR A 314 -0.07 -7.26 -11.25
CA THR A 314 -0.33 -8.70 -11.29
C THR A 314 -1.44 -9.01 -12.32
N PRO A 315 -1.63 -10.30 -12.68
CA PRO A 315 -2.80 -10.72 -13.45
C PRO A 315 -4.12 -10.40 -12.76
N THR A 316 -4.17 -10.47 -11.43
CA THR A 316 -5.33 -10.04 -10.62
C THR A 316 -5.61 -8.55 -10.81
N GLY A 317 -4.57 -7.72 -10.69
CA GLY A 317 -4.62 -6.27 -10.92
C GLY A 317 -4.88 -5.86 -12.36
N SER A 318 -4.84 -6.80 -13.32
CA SER A 318 -5.10 -6.50 -14.73
C SER A 318 -6.48 -5.87 -14.97
N SER A 319 -7.46 -6.23 -14.14
CA SER A 319 -8.83 -5.72 -14.13
C SER A 319 -9.06 -4.47 -13.25
N ALA A 320 -8.04 -4.02 -12.51
CA ALA A 320 -8.08 -2.86 -11.64
C ALA A 320 -7.65 -1.59 -12.40
N TYR A 321 -6.62 -0.85 -11.94
CA TYR A 321 -6.23 0.38 -12.63
C TYR A 321 -5.62 0.11 -14.04
N ASN A 322 -5.01 -1.06 -14.21
CA ASN A 322 -4.36 -1.47 -15.45
C ASN A 322 -5.27 -1.40 -16.70
N ILE A 323 -6.51 -1.92 -16.63
CA ILE A 323 -7.43 -1.90 -17.78
C ILE A 323 -7.82 -0.47 -18.17
N SER A 324 -7.99 0.42 -17.17
CA SER A 324 -8.31 1.84 -17.38
C SER A 324 -7.15 2.60 -18.06
N ALA A 325 -5.91 2.18 -17.81
CA ALA A 325 -4.73 2.73 -18.47
C ALA A 325 -4.45 2.11 -19.86
N GLY A 326 -5.33 1.24 -20.36
CA GLY A 326 -5.19 0.59 -21.67
C GLY A 326 -4.39 -0.70 -21.67
N GLY A 327 -4.08 -1.25 -20.48
CA GLY A 327 -3.50 -2.59 -20.33
C GLY A 327 -4.49 -3.71 -20.67
N SER A 328 -3.99 -4.92 -20.90
CA SER A 328 -4.83 -6.09 -21.21
C SER A 328 -5.41 -6.75 -19.96
N LEU A 329 -6.58 -7.38 -20.09
CA LEU A 329 -7.11 -8.33 -19.11
C LEU A 329 -6.32 -9.64 -19.18
N VAL A 330 -5.88 -10.14 -18.03
CA VAL A 330 -5.11 -11.37 -17.92
C VAL A 330 -5.75 -12.26 -16.88
N HIS A 331 -5.88 -13.56 -17.20
CA HIS A 331 -6.46 -14.53 -16.27
C HIS A 331 -5.62 -14.63 -14.98
N PRO A 332 -6.22 -14.66 -13.77
CA PRO A 332 -5.49 -14.56 -12.50
C PRO A 332 -4.44 -15.65 -12.25
N GLN A 333 -4.57 -16.81 -12.91
CA GLN A 333 -3.62 -17.94 -12.78
C GLN A 333 -2.39 -17.82 -13.70
N CYS A 334 -2.31 -16.82 -14.57
CA CYS A 334 -1.12 -16.60 -15.38
C CYS A 334 0.08 -16.21 -14.51
N ARG A 335 1.30 -16.58 -14.92
CA ARG A 335 2.56 -16.25 -14.21
C ARG A 335 3.30 -15.13 -14.94
N VAL A 336 2.75 -13.92 -14.88
CA VAL A 336 3.23 -12.75 -15.63
C VAL A 336 3.14 -11.46 -14.81
N ILE A 337 3.95 -10.47 -15.17
CA ILE A 337 3.89 -9.08 -14.69
C ILE A 337 3.48 -8.20 -15.87
N LEU A 338 2.55 -7.29 -15.64
CA LEU A 338 2.08 -6.32 -16.63
C LEU A 338 2.74 -4.96 -16.37
N LEU A 339 3.27 -4.35 -17.43
CA LEU A 339 3.86 -3.02 -17.41
C LEU A 339 3.03 -2.10 -18.32
N THR A 340 2.25 -1.22 -17.73
CA THR A 340 1.29 -0.36 -18.46
C THR A 340 1.59 1.11 -18.17
N PRO A 341 2.13 1.87 -19.14
CA PRO A 341 2.40 3.29 -18.95
C PRO A 341 1.10 4.11 -18.99
N ILE A 342 1.02 5.15 -18.15
CA ILE A 342 -0.11 6.07 -18.09
C ILE A 342 0.22 7.32 -18.91
N CYS A 343 -0.60 7.62 -19.92
CA CYS A 343 -0.44 8.82 -20.77
C CYS A 343 1.00 8.98 -21.30
N ALA A 344 1.56 7.92 -21.88
CA ALA A 344 2.91 7.93 -22.43
C ALA A 344 3.08 9.04 -23.50
N HIS A 345 4.16 9.81 -23.40
CA HIS A 345 4.47 10.86 -24.37
C HIS A 345 4.99 10.34 -25.72
N SER A 346 5.36 9.06 -25.79
CA SER A 346 5.68 8.38 -27.04
C SER A 346 4.50 7.56 -27.54
N LEU A 347 4.11 7.76 -28.80
CA LEU A 347 3.04 7.01 -29.47
C LEU A 347 3.35 5.51 -29.63
N THR A 348 4.61 5.11 -29.48
CA THR A 348 5.04 3.71 -29.62
C THR A 348 5.14 2.96 -28.29
N GLN A 349 4.98 3.64 -27.16
CA GLN A 349 5.00 2.98 -25.85
C GLN A 349 3.68 2.22 -25.64
N ARG A 350 3.77 0.89 -25.66
CA ARG A 350 2.66 -0.03 -25.48
C ARG A 350 2.78 -0.76 -24.14
N PRO A 351 1.66 -1.24 -23.58
CA PRO A 351 1.70 -2.19 -22.47
C PRO A 351 2.54 -3.43 -22.82
N ILE A 352 3.31 -3.93 -21.86
CA ILE A 352 4.15 -5.11 -22.00
C ILE A 352 3.73 -6.15 -20.96
N ILE A 353 3.66 -7.41 -21.37
CA ILE A 353 3.46 -8.54 -20.46
C ILE A 353 4.74 -9.36 -20.48
N ILE A 354 5.33 -9.58 -19.30
CA ILE A 354 6.57 -10.35 -19.14
C ILE A 354 6.38 -11.48 -18.14
N SER A 355 7.26 -12.47 -18.14
CA SER A 355 7.24 -13.53 -17.12
C SER A 355 7.55 -12.96 -15.73
N ASP A 356 6.84 -13.45 -14.72
CA ASP A 356 7.08 -13.12 -13.31
C ASP A 356 8.38 -13.73 -12.73
N ASN A 357 9.12 -14.49 -13.54
CA ASN A 357 10.42 -15.04 -13.18
C ASN A 357 11.54 -14.00 -13.19
N PHE A 358 11.34 -12.86 -13.87
CA PHE A 358 12.31 -11.78 -13.93
C PHE A 358 12.23 -10.90 -12.68
N CYS A 359 13.40 -10.51 -12.16
CA CYS A 359 13.50 -9.41 -11.22
C CYS A 359 13.68 -8.11 -12.02
N LEU A 360 12.67 -7.26 -11.99
CA LEU A 360 12.69 -5.94 -12.58
C LEU A 360 13.33 -4.95 -11.61
N GLN A 361 14.05 -3.98 -12.14
CA GLN A 361 14.54 -2.84 -11.36
C GLN A 361 14.09 -1.54 -12.00
N PHE A 362 13.63 -0.62 -11.17
CA PHE A 362 13.15 0.68 -11.59
C PHE A 362 13.91 1.79 -10.86
N SER A 363 14.22 2.86 -11.58
CA SER A 363 14.75 4.11 -11.03
C SER A 363 14.14 5.30 -11.77
N VAL A 364 14.20 6.49 -11.16
CA VAL A 364 13.56 7.71 -11.69
C VAL A 364 14.57 8.83 -11.90
N GLU A 365 14.35 9.67 -12.92
CA GLU A 365 15.18 10.87 -13.16
C GLU A 365 14.83 12.02 -12.20
N GLU A 366 13.55 12.10 -11.80
CA GLU A 366 12.99 13.08 -10.86
C GLU A 366 12.26 12.38 -9.70
N ASP A 367 12.18 13.08 -8.55
CA ASP A 367 11.43 12.60 -7.39
C ASP A 367 9.98 12.28 -7.78
N SER A 368 9.60 11.05 -7.46
CA SER A 368 8.34 10.43 -7.81
C SER A 368 7.70 9.82 -6.57
N VAL A 369 6.57 9.14 -6.78
CA VAL A 369 5.79 8.50 -5.73
C VAL A 369 5.47 7.08 -6.18
N ILE A 370 5.59 6.14 -5.25
CA ILE A 370 5.06 4.78 -5.40
C ILE A 370 3.72 4.70 -4.66
N MET A 371 2.72 4.13 -5.30
CA MET A 371 1.42 3.80 -4.70
C MET A 371 1.22 2.28 -4.77
N LEU A 372 0.97 1.65 -3.61
CA LEU A 372 0.77 0.21 -3.48
C LEU A 372 -0.72 -0.11 -3.34
N ASP A 373 -1.28 -0.88 -4.27
CA ASP A 373 -2.70 -1.25 -4.32
C ASP A 373 -3.70 -0.08 -4.18
N GLY A 374 -3.25 1.15 -4.44
CA GLY A 374 -4.03 2.38 -4.23
C GLY A 374 -4.26 2.75 -2.77
N GLN A 375 -3.51 2.19 -1.81
CA GLN A 375 -3.76 2.34 -0.37
C GLN A 375 -2.55 2.86 0.42
N GLU A 376 -1.33 2.62 -0.05
CA GLU A 376 -0.12 3.07 0.65
C GLU A 376 0.77 3.88 -0.28
N ARG A 377 1.23 5.03 0.20
CA ARG A 377 2.06 5.99 -0.53
C ARG A 377 3.48 5.96 0.01
N ILE A 378 4.46 5.76 -0.88
CA ILE A 378 5.89 5.77 -0.56
C ILE A 378 6.58 6.82 -1.43
N ASP A 379 7.38 7.70 -0.84
CA ASP A 379 8.24 8.60 -1.61
C ASP A 379 9.31 7.80 -2.37
N PHE A 380 9.48 8.09 -3.66
CA PHE A 380 10.47 7.42 -4.50
C PHE A 380 11.40 8.44 -5.12
N ARG A 381 12.59 8.61 -4.54
CA ARG A 381 13.48 9.73 -4.89
C ARG A 381 14.45 9.36 -5.99
N LYS A 382 14.99 10.39 -6.63
CA LYS A 382 16.11 10.22 -7.54
C LYS A 382 17.29 9.54 -6.82
N GLY A 383 17.76 8.44 -7.40
CA GLY A 383 18.85 7.63 -6.87
C GLY A 383 18.39 6.35 -6.16
N ASP A 384 17.13 6.30 -5.74
CA ASP A 384 16.54 5.09 -5.19
C ASP A 384 16.37 4.03 -6.30
N THR A 385 16.39 2.76 -5.91
CA THR A 385 16.10 1.64 -6.79
C THR A 385 14.98 0.79 -6.21
N LEU A 386 13.93 0.61 -7.01
CA LEU A 386 12.83 -0.29 -6.71
C LEU A 386 13.04 -1.63 -7.43
N PHE A 387 13.15 -2.72 -6.67
CA PHE A 387 13.17 -4.08 -7.20
C PHE A 387 11.75 -4.67 -7.15
N VAL A 388 11.32 -5.34 -8.22
CA VAL A 388 9.99 -5.97 -8.30
C VAL A 388 10.09 -7.36 -8.94
N GLN A 389 9.45 -8.35 -8.33
CA GLN A 389 9.35 -9.71 -8.88
C GLN A 389 8.02 -10.37 -8.50
N GLY A 390 7.69 -11.49 -9.14
CA GLY A 390 6.58 -12.34 -8.70
C GLY A 390 6.87 -13.01 -7.35
N SER A 391 5.84 -13.11 -6.50
CA SER A 391 5.93 -13.71 -5.16
C SER A 391 5.16 -15.03 -5.05
N PHE A 392 5.12 -15.59 -3.83
CA PHE A 392 4.24 -16.69 -3.47
C PHE A 392 2.76 -16.32 -3.68
N PRO A 393 1.90 -17.31 -4.00
CA PRO A 393 0.48 -17.07 -4.14
C PRO A 393 -0.21 -16.93 -2.78
N ILE A 394 -1.25 -16.10 -2.73
CA ILE A 394 -2.25 -16.11 -1.66
C ILE A 394 -3.45 -16.97 -2.04
N GLN A 395 -4.19 -17.43 -1.04
CA GLN A 395 -5.34 -18.32 -1.21
C GLN A 395 -6.63 -17.53 -1.02
N LEU A 396 -7.45 -17.46 -2.06
CA LEU A 396 -8.82 -16.94 -1.96
C LEU A 396 -9.82 -18.09 -1.92
N ILE A 397 -10.76 -18.00 -0.99
CA ILE A 397 -11.90 -18.90 -0.89
C ILE A 397 -12.95 -18.45 -1.89
N GLN A 398 -13.41 -19.38 -2.73
CA GLN A 398 -14.43 -19.15 -3.74
C GLN A 398 -15.59 -20.12 -3.62
N HIS A 399 -16.77 -19.63 -3.97
CA HIS A 399 -17.95 -20.47 -4.12
C HIS A 399 -17.76 -21.43 -5.32
N PRO A 400 -18.06 -22.74 -5.22
CA PRO A 400 -17.86 -23.69 -6.33
C PRO A 400 -18.62 -23.35 -7.61
N LYS A 401 -19.75 -22.65 -7.48
CA LYS A 401 -20.56 -22.16 -8.60
C LYS A 401 -20.02 -20.88 -9.25
N ARG A 402 -19.03 -20.21 -8.64
CA ARG A 402 -18.49 -18.96 -9.17
C ARG A 402 -17.62 -19.26 -10.40
N SER A 403 -17.80 -18.45 -11.45
CA SER A 403 -16.98 -18.50 -12.66
C SER A 403 -16.35 -17.15 -12.92
N TYR A 404 -15.02 -17.12 -13.08
CA TYR A 404 -14.29 -15.91 -13.46
C TYR A 404 -14.83 -15.29 -14.77
N PHE A 405 -15.16 -16.12 -15.76
CA PHE A 405 -15.68 -15.65 -17.04
C PHE A 405 -17.10 -15.08 -16.94
N ALA A 406 -17.93 -15.61 -16.03
CA ALA A 406 -19.25 -15.02 -15.77
C ALA A 406 -19.13 -13.63 -15.14
N VAL A 407 -18.15 -13.44 -14.24
CA VAL A 407 -17.86 -12.10 -13.66
C VAL A 407 -17.34 -11.15 -14.75
N LEU A 408 -16.49 -11.62 -15.67
CA LEU A 408 -16.05 -10.83 -16.82
C LEU A 408 -17.22 -10.42 -17.72
N GLU A 409 -18.15 -11.33 -18.00
CA GLU A 409 -19.36 -11.05 -18.80
C GLU A 409 -20.26 -10.01 -18.10
N GLU A 410 -20.53 -10.17 -16.81
CA GLU A 410 -21.34 -9.23 -16.02
C GLU A 410 -20.72 -7.82 -16.02
N LYS A 411 -19.40 -7.72 -15.91
CA LYS A 411 -18.70 -6.43 -15.77
C LYS A 411 -18.36 -5.74 -17.09
N PHE A 412 -17.96 -6.50 -18.11
CA PHE A 412 -17.47 -5.97 -19.37
C PHE A 412 -18.42 -6.24 -20.56
N GLY A 413 -19.51 -6.98 -20.36
CA GLY A 413 -20.41 -7.38 -21.44
C GLY A 413 -19.77 -8.34 -22.43
N LEU A 414 -18.68 -9.03 -22.04
CA LEU A 414 -17.96 -9.98 -22.87
C LEU A 414 -18.79 -11.26 -23.02
N GLY A 415 -19.33 -11.50 -24.21
CA GLY A 415 -20.07 -12.74 -24.50
C GLY A 415 -21.15 -12.55 -25.55
N GLY A 416 -21.80 -11.39 -25.57
CA GLY A 416 -22.99 -11.15 -26.40
C GLY A 416 -24.13 -12.09 -25.96
N LYS A 417 -25.35 -11.57 -25.81
CA LYS A 417 -26.50 -12.49 -25.75
C LYS A 417 -26.46 -13.33 -27.02
N GLN A 418 -26.38 -14.66 -26.92
CA GLN A 418 -26.68 -15.49 -28.08
C GLN A 418 -28.11 -15.14 -28.50
N VAL A 419 -28.22 -14.44 -29.63
CA VAL A 419 -29.50 -14.05 -30.26
C VAL A 419 -30.13 -15.27 -30.90
#